data_AF-A0A7K9FP66-F1
#
_entry.id   AF-A0A7K9FP66-F1
#
_cell.length_a   1.000
_cell.length_b   1.000
_cell.length_c   1.000
_cell.angle_alpha   90.00
_cell.angle_beta   90.00
_cell.angle_gamma   90.00
#
_symmetry.space_group_name_H-M   'P 1'
#
loop_
_entity.id
_entity.type
_entity.pdbx_description
1 polymer ?
#
loop_
_entity_poly.entity_id
_entity_poly.type
_entity_poly.pdbx_seq_one_letter_code
_entity_poly.pdbx_strand_id
1 'polypeptide(L)'
;QVYLDKFFPIFTRTQSLSLEERIKEMQRFFHLTVTGRLDAETLETMKKPRCGLPDVSDSKAATETPRWRKTRLTYKIFNYTPDLPRRKVDNAIERAFAVWSDVTPLEFRRVYIFPADIVIAFARRAHGDGSPFDGRGNVLAHAFGPGRGIGGDAHFDDDERWSEYDREINLFLVAAHEFGHSLGLNHSDVREALMYPIYSYTNPETFTLPEDDKQRIQKLYGKFIMRF
;
A
#
# COMPACT_ATOMS: atom_id res chain seq x y z
N GLN A 1 -12.08 -11.63 14.60
CA GLN A 1 -11.28 -10.97 15.64
C GLN A 1 -9.91 -10.57 15.10
N VAL A 2 -9.00 -11.51 14.80
CA VAL A 2 -7.64 -11.24 14.28
C VAL A 2 -7.61 -10.24 13.11
N TYR A 3 -8.48 -10.43 12.10
CA TYR A 3 -8.59 -9.51 10.97
C TYR A 3 -8.91 -8.07 11.40
N LEU A 4 -9.90 -7.91 12.28
CA LEU A 4 -10.29 -6.59 12.77
C LEU A 4 -9.19 -5.98 13.63
N ASP A 5 -8.48 -6.77 14.44
CA ASP A 5 -7.38 -6.24 15.27
C ASP A 5 -6.20 -5.74 14.42
N LYS A 6 -5.96 -6.37 13.27
CA LYS A 6 -4.93 -5.96 12.31
C LYS A 6 -5.35 -4.75 11.48
N PHE A 7 -6.54 -4.79 10.86
CA PHE A 7 -6.95 -3.82 9.85
C PHE A 7 -7.86 -2.71 10.38
N PHE A 8 -8.59 -2.97 11.46
CA PHE A 8 -9.48 -2.02 12.14
C PHE A 8 -9.12 -1.90 13.64
N PRO A 9 -7.87 -1.51 13.95
CA PRO A 9 -7.40 -1.42 15.34
C PRO A 9 -8.12 -0.30 16.09
N ILE A 10 -8.29 -0.50 17.39
CA ILE A 10 -8.83 0.53 18.30
C ILE A 10 -7.66 1.37 18.82
N PHE A 11 -7.65 2.67 18.51
CA PHE A 11 -6.57 3.56 18.89
C PHE A 11 -6.71 4.17 20.30
N THR A 12 -7.93 4.33 20.81
CA THR A 12 -8.17 4.94 22.12
C THR A 12 -8.54 3.90 23.18
N ARG A 13 -7.82 3.91 24.31
CA ARG A 13 -8.07 2.99 25.45
C ARG A 13 -9.45 3.16 26.11
N THR A 14 -10.16 4.24 25.82
CA THR A 14 -11.47 4.57 26.39
C THR A 14 -12.65 4.06 25.55
N GLN A 15 -12.44 3.69 24.29
CA GLN A 15 -13.47 3.09 23.44
C GLN A 15 -13.39 1.56 23.52
N SER A 16 -14.38 0.95 24.14
CA SER A 16 -14.65 -0.49 23.98
C SER A 16 -15.73 -0.65 22.92
N LEU A 17 -15.34 -0.80 21.66
CA LEU A 17 -16.28 -1.15 20.61
C LEU A 17 -16.62 -2.64 20.71
N SER A 18 -17.91 -2.97 20.69
CA SER A 18 -18.37 -4.34 20.55
C SER A 18 -17.91 -4.94 19.22
N LEU A 19 -17.85 -6.28 19.14
CA LEU A 19 -17.51 -6.97 17.89
C LEU A 19 -18.47 -6.57 16.76
N GLU A 20 -19.76 -6.41 17.06
CA GLU A 20 -20.78 -5.97 16.10
C GLU A 20 -20.45 -4.58 15.53
N GLU A 21 -20.07 -3.62 16.37
CA GLU A 21 -19.73 -2.26 15.92
C GLU A 21 -18.49 -2.25 15.03
N ARG A 22 -17.48 -3.06 15.37
CA ARG A 22 -16.26 -3.19 14.55
C ARG A 22 -16.53 -3.85 13.21
N ILE A 23 -17.45 -4.82 13.16
CA ILE A 23 -17.91 -5.39 11.89
C ILE A 23 -18.64 -4.33 11.07
N LYS A 24 -19.52 -3.53 11.69
CA LYS A 24 -20.22 -2.43 10.99
C LYS A 24 -19.25 -1.39 10.44
N GLU A 25 -18.19 -1.07 11.15
CA GLU A 25 -17.13 -0.17 10.68
C GLU A 25 -16.44 -0.72 9.43
N MET A 26 -16.00 -1.98 9.48
CA MET A 26 -15.40 -2.67 8.34
C MET A 26 -16.35 -2.75 7.14
N GLN A 27 -17.62 -3.11 7.36
CA GLN A 27 -18.64 -3.14 6.30
C GLN A 27 -18.86 -1.77 5.66
N ARG A 28 -18.86 -0.68 6.43
CA ARG A 28 -18.97 0.69 5.89
C ARG A 28 -17.77 1.04 5.03
N PHE A 29 -16.56 0.75 5.51
CA PHE A 29 -15.32 1.03 4.77
C PHE A 29 -15.31 0.33 3.39
N PHE A 30 -15.77 -0.91 3.34
CA PHE A 30 -15.80 -1.70 2.10
C PHE A 30 -17.09 -1.52 1.25
N HIS A 31 -17.98 -0.63 1.66
CA HIS A 31 -19.30 -0.40 1.06
C HIS A 31 -20.12 -1.69 0.92
N LEU A 32 -20.10 -2.52 1.95
CA LEU A 32 -20.92 -3.73 2.08
C LEU A 32 -22.27 -3.39 2.75
N THR A 33 -23.20 -4.34 2.73
CA THR A 33 -24.41 -4.22 3.53
C THR A 33 -24.05 -4.21 5.03
N VAL A 34 -24.45 -3.15 5.74
CA VAL A 34 -24.08 -2.97 7.16
C VAL A 34 -24.99 -3.80 8.07
N THR A 35 -24.65 -5.07 8.26
CA THR A 35 -25.40 -6.02 9.10
C THR A 35 -24.85 -6.12 10.53
N GLY A 36 -23.58 -5.76 10.75
CA GLY A 36 -22.86 -6.04 11.99
C GLY A 36 -22.57 -7.52 12.24
N ARG A 37 -22.75 -8.36 11.23
CA ARG A 37 -22.57 -9.82 11.30
C ARG A 37 -21.52 -10.27 10.30
N LEU A 38 -20.85 -11.38 10.60
CA LEU A 38 -19.97 -12.07 9.65
C LEU A 38 -20.80 -12.89 8.65
N ASP A 39 -21.57 -12.18 7.83
CA ASP A 39 -22.28 -12.79 6.71
C ASP A 39 -21.32 -13.22 5.59
N ALA A 40 -21.86 -13.92 4.58
CA ALA A 40 -21.07 -14.46 3.49
C ALA A 40 -20.29 -13.38 2.74
N GLU A 41 -20.90 -12.22 2.47
CA GLU A 41 -20.24 -11.11 1.77
C GLU A 41 -19.05 -10.55 2.59
N THR A 42 -19.24 -10.38 3.90
CA THR A 42 -18.20 -9.92 4.82
C THR A 42 -17.04 -10.91 4.88
N LEU A 43 -17.33 -12.21 5.01
CA LEU A 43 -16.31 -13.27 5.07
C LEU A 43 -15.55 -13.41 3.76
N GLU A 44 -16.22 -13.34 2.61
CA GLU A 44 -15.55 -13.37 1.30
C GLU A 44 -14.66 -12.15 1.11
N THR A 45 -15.08 -10.97 1.57
CA THR A 45 -14.24 -9.76 1.55
C THR A 45 -12.99 -9.90 2.43
N MET A 46 -13.11 -10.50 3.62
CA MET A 46 -11.97 -10.72 4.52
C MET A 46 -10.91 -11.70 3.96
N LYS A 47 -11.27 -12.58 3.03
CA LYS A 47 -10.37 -13.56 2.42
C LYS A 47 -9.64 -13.03 1.18
N LYS A 48 -10.01 -11.85 0.68
CA LYS A 48 -9.38 -11.31 -0.52
C LYS A 48 -7.95 -10.87 -0.23
N PRO A 49 -7.02 -11.09 -1.17
CA PRO A 49 -5.66 -10.60 -1.07
C PRO A 49 -5.67 -9.06 -0.95
N ARG A 50 -4.82 -8.50 -0.10
CA ARG A 50 -4.84 -7.08 0.27
C ARG A 50 -3.50 -6.55 0.78
N CYS A 51 -3.40 -5.24 0.92
CA CYS A 51 -2.33 -4.57 1.66
C CYS A 51 -2.39 -4.90 3.16
N GLY A 52 -1.21 -5.00 3.77
CA GLY A 52 -0.98 -5.35 5.17
C GLY A 52 -1.20 -4.22 6.18
N LEU A 53 -1.36 -2.97 5.73
CA LEU A 53 -1.56 -1.82 6.60
C LEU A 53 -3.00 -1.71 7.13
N PRO A 54 -3.20 -1.04 8.30
CA PRO A 54 -4.54 -0.72 8.80
C PRO A 54 -5.36 0.16 7.84
N ASP A 55 -6.67 -0.10 7.77
CA ASP A 55 -7.64 0.64 6.95
C ASP A 55 -8.09 1.96 7.61
N VAL A 56 -7.93 2.04 8.92
CA VAL A 56 -8.25 3.21 9.72
C VAL A 56 -6.99 3.72 10.40
N SER A 57 -6.91 5.04 10.57
CA SER A 57 -5.78 5.71 11.23
C SER A 57 -6.27 6.53 12.42
N ASP A 58 -5.42 6.68 13.44
CA ASP A 58 -5.73 7.59 14.56
C ASP A 58 -5.67 9.05 14.12
N SER A 59 -6.83 9.57 13.69
CA SER A 59 -7.01 10.96 13.27
C SER A 59 -6.68 11.98 14.37
N LYS A 60 -6.62 11.58 15.65
CA LYS A 60 -6.30 12.48 16.78
C LYS A 60 -4.81 12.56 17.09
N ALA A 61 -4.00 11.61 16.59
CA ALA A 61 -2.55 11.56 16.86
C ALA A 61 -1.70 12.33 15.84
N ALA A 62 -2.22 12.56 14.62
CA ALA A 62 -1.46 13.20 13.54
C ALA A 62 -1.82 14.69 13.42
N THR A 63 -0.92 15.58 13.86
CA THR A 63 -1.04 17.03 13.64
C THR A 63 -0.81 17.43 12.17
N GLU A 64 -0.07 16.61 11.41
CA GLU A 64 0.14 16.74 9.96
C GLU A 64 0.22 15.36 9.31
N THR A 65 -0.29 15.22 8.07
CA THR A 65 -0.08 14.01 7.27
C THR A 65 1.40 13.86 6.93
N PRO A 66 2.05 12.73 7.28
CA PRO A 66 3.47 12.53 6.99
C PRO A 66 3.75 12.67 5.49
N ARG A 67 4.73 13.50 5.12
CA ARG A 67 5.19 13.69 3.74
C ARG A 67 6.68 13.92 3.66
N TRP A 68 7.28 13.59 2.53
CA TRP A 68 8.66 13.98 2.25
C TRP A 68 8.75 15.49 2.05
N ARG A 69 9.74 16.12 2.69
CA ARG A 69 9.99 17.58 2.54
C ARG A 69 10.79 17.92 1.28
N LYS A 70 11.40 16.93 0.65
CA LYS A 70 12.17 17.05 -0.59
C LYS A 70 11.39 16.40 -1.73
N THR A 71 11.65 16.86 -2.95
CA THR A 71 11.01 16.30 -4.16
C THR A 71 11.83 15.22 -4.83
N ARG A 72 13.16 15.22 -4.64
CA ARG A 72 14.06 14.18 -5.14
C ARG A 72 14.20 13.08 -4.10
N LEU A 73 13.61 11.93 -4.38
CA LEU A 73 13.66 10.73 -3.55
C LEU A 73 14.54 9.68 -4.21
N THR A 74 15.33 8.96 -3.41
CA THR A 74 16.13 7.83 -3.88
C THR A 74 15.51 6.53 -3.45
N TYR A 75 15.59 5.50 -4.30
CA TYR A 75 15.15 4.16 -3.96
C TYR A 75 16.21 3.11 -4.25
N LYS A 76 16.19 2.03 -3.46
CA LYS A 76 17.07 0.88 -3.65
C LYS A 76 16.25 -0.41 -3.58
N ILE A 77 16.38 -1.22 -4.62
CA ILE A 77 15.95 -2.63 -4.58
C ILE A 77 17.02 -3.40 -3.78
N PHE A 78 16.66 -3.87 -2.60
CA PHE A 78 17.56 -4.54 -1.67
C PHE A 78 17.87 -5.97 -2.12
N ASN A 79 16.83 -6.72 -2.47
CA ASN A 79 16.87 -8.07 -3.00
C ASN A 79 15.77 -8.27 -4.05
N TYR A 80 15.68 -9.46 -4.65
CA TYR A 80 14.76 -9.77 -5.73
C TYR A 80 14.02 -11.08 -5.44
N THR A 81 12.73 -11.12 -5.79
CA THR A 81 11.98 -12.36 -5.85
C THR A 81 12.56 -13.33 -6.91
N PRO A 82 12.55 -14.65 -6.67
CA PRO A 82 12.94 -15.64 -7.69
C PRO A 82 11.88 -15.82 -8.79
N ASP A 83 10.66 -15.33 -8.63
CA ASP A 83 9.54 -15.56 -9.55
C ASP A 83 9.69 -14.84 -10.89
N LEU A 84 10.45 -13.73 -10.89
CA LEU A 84 10.62 -12.86 -12.04
C LEU A 84 12.11 -12.60 -12.33
N PRO A 85 12.52 -12.52 -13.60
CA PRO A 85 13.85 -12.01 -13.94
C PRO A 85 14.05 -10.61 -13.36
N ARG A 86 15.26 -10.31 -12.86
CA ARG A 86 15.58 -9.00 -12.26
C ARG A 86 15.17 -7.80 -13.12
N ARG A 87 15.30 -7.89 -14.44
CA ARG A 87 14.88 -6.85 -15.39
C ARG A 87 13.37 -6.56 -15.33
N LYS A 88 12.56 -7.59 -15.09
CA LYS A 88 11.10 -7.46 -14.98
C LYS A 88 10.70 -6.82 -13.66
N VAL A 89 11.36 -7.21 -12.57
CA VAL A 89 11.22 -6.52 -11.27
C VAL A 89 11.63 -5.05 -11.40
N ASP A 90 12.80 -4.77 -11.96
CA ASP A 90 13.29 -3.41 -12.18
C ASP A 90 12.29 -2.56 -12.96
N ASN A 91 11.73 -3.09 -14.05
CA ASN A 91 10.73 -2.39 -14.85
C ASN A 91 9.41 -2.18 -14.10
N ALA A 92 8.93 -3.16 -13.34
CA ALA A 92 7.71 -3.02 -12.54
C ALA A 92 7.86 -1.92 -11.49
N ILE A 93 8.98 -1.89 -10.77
CA ILE A 93 9.30 -0.88 -9.77
C ILE A 93 9.45 0.52 -10.39
N GLU A 94 10.17 0.64 -11.51
CA GLU A 94 10.34 1.91 -12.22
C GLU A 94 8.99 2.48 -12.69
N ARG A 95 8.15 1.63 -13.30
CA ARG A 95 6.80 2.01 -13.72
C ARG A 95 5.90 2.39 -12.54
N ALA A 96 6.00 1.67 -11.42
CA ALA A 96 5.23 1.99 -10.22
C ALA A 96 5.61 3.37 -9.64
N PHE A 97 6.88 3.77 -9.68
CA PHE A 97 7.27 5.14 -9.33
C PHE A 97 6.79 6.16 -10.37
N ALA A 98 6.79 5.80 -11.66
CA ALA A 98 6.31 6.67 -12.74
C ALA A 98 4.85 7.10 -12.53
N VAL A 99 3.99 6.17 -12.07
CA VAL A 99 2.57 6.47 -11.71
C VAL A 99 2.46 7.72 -10.81
N TRP A 100 3.37 7.88 -9.87
CA TRP A 100 3.37 9.00 -8.92
C TRP A 100 4.12 10.22 -9.44
N SER A 101 5.28 10.05 -10.11
CA SER A 101 6.02 11.18 -10.67
C SER A 101 5.30 11.87 -11.83
N ASP A 102 4.46 11.15 -12.58
CA ASP A 102 3.72 11.70 -13.72
C ASP A 102 2.66 12.74 -13.29
N VAL A 103 2.24 12.72 -12.02
CA VAL A 103 1.18 13.59 -11.49
C VAL A 103 1.64 14.52 -10.36
N THR A 104 2.90 14.42 -9.92
CA THR A 104 3.48 15.23 -8.84
C THR A 104 4.83 15.84 -9.24
N PRO A 105 5.36 16.84 -8.51
CA PRO A 105 6.73 17.32 -8.69
C PRO A 105 7.84 16.36 -8.20
N LEU A 106 7.49 15.14 -7.78
CA LEU A 106 8.46 14.19 -7.23
C LEU A 106 9.32 13.58 -8.34
N GLU A 107 10.60 13.41 -8.06
CA GLU A 107 11.55 12.69 -8.90
C GLU A 107 12.08 11.47 -8.12
N PHE A 108 12.06 10.30 -8.74
CA PHE A 108 12.60 9.07 -8.15
C PHE A 108 13.90 8.68 -8.85
N ARG A 109 14.97 8.47 -8.07
CA ARG A 109 16.26 8.01 -8.60
C ARG A 109 16.71 6.73 -7.94
N ARG A 110 16.94 5.71 -8.76
CA ARG A 110 17.53 4.47 -8.27
C ARG A 110 18.96 4.70 -7.79
N VAL A 111 19.28 4.15 -6.62
CA VAL A 111 20.64 4.05 -6.10
C VAL A 111 20.98 2.59 -5.82
N TYR A 112 22.26 2.26 -5.93
CA TYR A 112 22.76 0.89 -5.77
C TYR A 112 23.46 0.65 -4.42
N ILE A 113 23.84 1.72 -3.74
CA ILE A 113 24.45 1.72 -2.41
C ILE A 113 23.59 2.55 -1.44
N PHE A 114 23.70 2.27 -0.15
CA PHE A 114 23.05 3.05 0.89
C PHE A 114 23.73 4.42 1.06
N PRO A 115 22.99 5.43 1.58
CA PRO A 115 21.58 5.41 1.97
C PRO A 115 20.60 5.56 0.79
N ALA A 116 19.36 5.10 0.98
CA ALA A 116 18.22 5.35 0.10
C ALA A 116 17.05 5.88 0.94
N ASP A 117 16.13 6.66 0.36
CA ASP A 117 14.92 7.11 1.05
C ASP A 117 13.85 6.01 1.14
N ILE A 118 13.80 5.14 0.12
CA ILE A 118 12.85 4.03 0.01
C ILE A 118 13.62 2.76 -0.31
N VAL A 119 13.66 1.82 0.64
CA VAL A 119 14.22 0.48 0.42
C VAL A 119 13.09 -0.48 0.06
N ILE A 120 13.29 -1.24 -1.01
CA ILE A 120 12.33 -2.22 -1.53
C ILE A 120 12.89 -3.61 -1.24
N ALA A 121 12.16 -4.41 -0.46
CA ALA A 121 12.59 -5.75 -0.09
C ALA A 121 11.51 -6.80 -0.33
N PHE A 122 11.92 -7.97 -0.79
CA PHE A 122 11.11 -9.18 -0.86
C PHE A 122 11.44 -10.03 0.36
N ALA A 123 10.46 -10.31 1.21
CA ALA A 123 10.68 -10.99 2.48
C ALA A 123 9.58 -12.00 2.75
N ARG A 124 9.80 -12.91 3.71
CA ARG A 124 8.85 -13.97 4.05
C ARG A 124 8.60 -13.98 5.54
N ARG A 125 7.34 -14.17 5.93
CA ARG A 125 6.94 -14.30 7.35
C ARG A 125 7.57 -13.23 8.23
N ALA A 126 8.18 -13.57 9.36
CA ALA A 126 8.90 -12.62 10.20
C ALA A 126 10.20 -12.15 9.53
N HIS A 127 10.32 -10.84 9.32
CA HIS A 127 11.43 -10.24 8.56
C HIS A 127 12.04 -8.98 9.20
N GLY A 128 11.90 -8.83 10.52
CA GLY A 128 12.72 -7.89 11.32
C GLY A 128 12.12 -6.50 11.56
N ASP A 129 10.92 -6.21 11.06
CA ASP A 129 10.24 -4.92 11.22
C ASP A 129 9.03 -4.96 12.19
N GLY A 130 8.76 -6.11 12.81
CA GLY A 130 7.63 -6.32 13.72
C GLY A 130 6.29 -6.57 13.03
N SER A 131 6.24 -6.62 11.69
CA SER A 131 5.05 -6.85 10.88
C SER A 131 5.21 -8.12 10.04
N PRO A 132 5.14 -9.33 10.62
CA PRO A 132 5.35 -10.55 9.86
C PRO A 132 4.29 -10.73 8.78
N PHE A 133 4.70 -11.21 7.60
CA PHE A 133 3.77 -11.70 6.57
C PHE A 133 3.11 -13.02 6.98
N ASP A 134 1.98 -13.34 6.36
CA ASP A 134 1.17 -14.52 6.66
C ASP A 134 1.34 -15.69 5.69
N GLY A 135 2.21 -15.53 4.68
CA GLY A 135 2.39 -16.48 3.60
C GLY A 135 1.30 -16.30 2.54
N ARG A 136 1.29 -17.20 1.55
CA ARG A 136 0.49 -17.05 0.32
C ARG A 136 -0.99 -16.68 0.55
N GLY A 137 -1.43 -15.66 -0.17
CA GLY A 137 -2.80 -15.17 -0.28
C GLY A 137 -2.99 -13.79 0.37
N ASN A 138 -3.29 -13.77 1.66
CA ASN A 138 -4.00 -12.65 2.28
C ASN A 138 -3.22 -11.33 2.24
N VAL A 139 -2.05 -11.24 2.87
CA VAL A 139 -1.26 -10.00 2.89
C VAL A 139 -0.15 -10.05 1.86
N LEU A 140 -0.31 -9.25 0.80
CA LEU A 140 0.61 -9.24 -0.33
C LEU A 140 1.89 -8.45 -0.06
N ALA A 141 1.76 -7.34 0.65
CA ALA A 141 2.81 -6.37 0.88
C ALA A 141 2.41 -5.40 2.00
N HIS A 142 3.39 -4.63 2.48
CA HIS A 142 3.15 -3.43 3.26
C HIS A 142 4.26 -2.41 3.02
N ALA A 143 4.00 -1.16 3.36
CA ALA A 143 4.99 -0.10 3.33
C ALA A 143 4.89 0.79 4.56
N PHE A 144 5.90 1.64 4.75
CA PHE A 144 5.96 2.59 5.86
C PHE A 144 5.82 4.01 5.33
N GLY A 145 5.08 4.84 6.06
CA GLY A 145 4.96 6.26 5.74
C GLY A 145 6.32 6.99 5.71
N PRO A 146 6.40 8.17 5.06
CA PRO A 146 7.63 8.96 4.94
C PRO A 146 8.34 9.17 6.28
N GLY A 147 9.64 8.89 6.36
CA GLY A 147 10.35 9.00 7.63
C GLY A 147 11.84 8.70 7.59
N ARG A 148 12.42 8.50 8.79
CA ARG A 148 13.80 8.04 8.98
C ARG A 148 13.79 6.54 9.26
N GLY A 149 14.94 5.88 9.10
CA GLY A 149 15.06 4.45 9.36
C GLY A 149 14.28 3.68 8.32
N ILE A 150 13.32 2.84 8.75
CA ILE A 150 12.43 2.09 7.84
C ILE A 150 11.32 2.95 7.23
N GLY A 151 11.17 4.21 7.66
CA GLY A 151 10.15 5.10 7.11
C GLY A 151 10.38 5.36 5.63
N GLY A 152 9.39 5.03 4.79
CA GLY A 152 9.49 5.03 3.34
C GLY A 152 9.60 3.64 2.73
N ASP A 153 10.13 2.66 3.45
CA ASP A 153 10.42 1.33 2.90
C ASP A 153 9.14 0.58 2.51
N ALA A 154 9.26 -0.31 1.54
CA ALA A 154 8.18 -1.15 1.04
C ALA A 154 8.64 -2.61 0.98
N HIS A 155 7.87 -3.49 1.63
CA HIS A 155 8.14 -4.92 1.72
C HIS A 155 7.06 -5.71 1.00
N PHE A 156 7.48 -6.73 0.25
CA PHE A 156 6.63 -7.59 -0.57
C PHE A 156 6.74 -9.03 -0.05
N ASP A 157 5.62 -9.71 0.18
CA ASP A 157 5.62 -11.09 0.65
C ASP A 157 6.10 -12.02 -0.48
N ASP A 158 7.28 -12.61 -0.30
CA ASP A 158 7.91 -13.52 -1.25
C ASP A 158 7.43 -14.98 -1.09
N ASP A 159 6.46 -15.23 -0.19
CA ASP A 159 5.64 -16.45 -0.23
C ASP A 159 4.46 -16.33 -1.23
N GLU A 160 4.16 -15.13 -1.75
CA GLU A 160 3.28 -14.94 -2.91
C GLU A 160 3.94 -15.38 -4.23
N ARG A 161 3.13 -15.45 -5.28
CA ARG A 161 3.62 -15.61 -6.66
C ARG A 161 3.56 -14.29 -7.42
N TRP A 162 4.72 -13.69 -7.66
CA TRP A 162 4.81 -12.41 -8.37
C TRP A 162 4.81 -12.61 -9.88
N SER A 163 4.03 -11.80 -10.59
CA SER A 163 3.89 -11.90 -12.05
C SER A 163 3.72 -10.53 -12.72
N GLU A 164 3.82 -10.53 -14.06
CA GLU A 164 3.53 -9.37 -14.92
C GLU A 164 2.08 -9.39 -15.46
N TYR A 165 1.31 -10.44 -15.19
CA TYR A 165 0.02 -10.72 -15.84
C TYR A 165 -1.08 -11.02 -14.81
N ASP A 166 -2.32 -11.23 -15.27
CA ASP A 166 -3.50 -11.48 -14.42
C ASP A 166 -3.59 -12.91 -13.83
N ARG A 167 -2.58 -13.76 -14.04
CA ARG A 167 -2.65 -15.17 -13.59
C ARG A 167 -2.23 -15.36 -12.13
N GLU A 168 -1.47 -14.41 -11.60
CA GLU A 168 -1.02 -14.38 -10.21
C GLU A 168 -1.00 -12.90 -9.76
N ILE A 169 -0.29 -12.55 -8.69
CA ILE A 169 -0.25 -11.19 -8.17
C ILE A 169 0.63 -10.32 -9.07
N ASN A 170 0.08 -9.21 -9.56
CA ASN A 170 0.79 -8.30 -10.44
C ASN A 170 1.72 -7.38 -9.62
N LEU A 171 3.03 -7.53 -9.78
CA LEU A 171 4.02 -6.78 -9.00
C LEU A 171 3.91 -5.27 -9.22
N PHE A 172 3.61 -4.82 -10.44
CA PHE A 172 3.48 -3.39 -10.73
C PHE A 172 2.30 -2.76 -9.97
N LEU A 173 1.15 -3.43 -9.92
CA LEU A 173 -0.03 -2.90 -9.23
C LEU A 173 0.19 -2.79 -7.73
N VAL A 174 0.73 -3.85 -7.11
CA VAL A 174 1.03 -3.84 -5.68
C VAL A 174 2.12 -2.81 -5.36
N ALA A 175 3.19 -2.75 -6.16
CA ALA A 175 4.23 -1.75 -5.93
C ALA A 175 3.72 -0.32 -6.07
N ALA A 176 2.86 -0.05 -7.05
CA ALA A 176 2.25 1.27 -7.21
C ALA A 176 1.42 1.65 -5.97
N HIS A 177 0.64 0.71 -5.42
CA HIS A 177 -0.12 0.89 -4.18
C HIS A 177 0.81 1.18 -2.98
N GLU A 178 1.79 0.29 -2.73
CA GLU A 178 2.71 0.43 -1.59
C GLU A 178 3.52 1.74 -1.66
N PHE A 179 3.89 2.19 -2.86
CA PHE A 179 4.57 3.48 -2.99
C PHE A 179 3.67 4.66 -2.68
N GLY A 180 2.35 4.55 -2.81
CA GLY A 180 1.43 5.55 -2.28
C GLY A 180 1.58 5.71 -0.76
N HIS A 181 1.74 4.62 -0.03
CA HIS A 181 2.05 4.64 1.41
C HIS A 181 3.43 5.21 1.70
N SER A 182 4.48 4.79 0.95
CA SER A 182 5.82 5.37 1.04
C SER A 182 5.84 6.89 0.81
N LEU A 183 4.82 7.42 0.14
CA LEU A 183 4.61 8.84 -0.12
C LEU A 183 3.64 9.52 0.85
N GLY A 184 3.01 8.79 1.76
CA GLY A 184 2.17 9.32 2.84
C GLY A 184 0.66 9.25 2.60
N LEU A 185 0.21 8.50 1.59
CA LEU A 185 -1.21 8.19 1.43
C LEU A 185 -1.62 7.06 2.39
N ASN A 186 -2.80 7.19 2.99
CA ASN A 186 -3.49 6.08 3.64
C ASN A 186 -4.35 5.32 2.61
N HIS A 187 -4.98 4.22 3.01
CA HIS A 187 -5.99 3.57 2.18
C HIS A 187 -7.12 4.53 1.80
N SER A 188 -7.71 4.29 0.63
CA SER A 188 -8.96 4.89 0.18
C SER A 188 -10.11 3.93 0.45
N ASP A 189 -11.29 4.45 0.76
CA ASP A 189 -12.53 3.68 0.75
C ASP A 189 -13.20 3.67 -0.64
N VAL A 190 -12.64 4.38 -1.63
CA VAL A 190 -13.14 4.35 -3.02
C VAL A 190 -12.68 3.06 -3.71
N ARG A 191 -13.62 2.21 -4.12
CA ARG A 191 -13.34 0.86 -4.63
C ARG A 191 -12.44 0.82 -5.87
N GLU A 192 -12.53 1.84 -6.72
CA GLU A 192 -11.75 1.94 -7.95
C GLU A 192 -10.38 2.62 -7.76
N ALA A 193 -10.09 3.13 -6.55
CA ALA A 193 -8.82 3.77 -6.26
C ALA A 193 -7.67 2.74 -6.23
N LEU A 194 -6.48 3.16 -6.68
CA LEU A 194 -5.26 2.39 -6.52
C LEU A 194 -5.00 2.13 -5.04
N MET A 195 -5.23 3.11 -4.17
CA MET A 195 -5.05 2.99 -2.72
C MET A 195 -6.20 2.25 -2.00
N TYR A 196 -7.15 1.63 -2.72
CA TYR A 196 -8.09 0.71 -2.10
C TYR A 196 -7.33 -0.55 -1.61
N PRO A 197 -7.54 -1.02 -0.37
CA PRO A 197 -6.65 -2.01 0.24
C PRO A 197 -6.75 -3.40 -0.36
N ILE A 198 -7.90 -3.77 -0.92
CA ILE A 198 -8.11 -5.09 -1.52
C ILE A 198 -7.54 -5.08 -2.93
N TYR A 199 -6.67 -6.04 -3.21
CA TYR A 199 -6.07 -6.21 -4.52
C TYR A 199 -7.15 -6.50 -5.58
N SER A 200 -7.05 -5.77 -6.68
CA SER A 200 -7.83 -6.00 -7.88
C SER A 200 -6.91 -5.86 -9.09
N TYR A 201 -7.03 -6.77 -10.04
CA TYR A 201 -6.26 -6.68 -11.26
C TYR A 201 -6.86 -5.61 -12.18
N THR A 202 -5.98 -4.78 -12.72
CA THR A 202 -6.26 -3.90 -13.84
C THR A 202 -5.10 -4.00 -14.82
N ASN A 203 -5.38 -3.91 -16.12
CA ASN A 203 -4.36 -4.10 -17.15
C ASN A 203 -3.27 -3.02 -17.01
N PRO A 204 -2.00 -3.39 -16.71
CA PRO A 204 -0.92 -2.41 -16.57
C PRO A 204 -0.64 -1.60 -17.84
N GLU A 205 -0.97 -2.12 -19.04
CA GLU A 205 -0.73 -1.43 -20.31
C GLU A 205 -1.66 -0.23 -20.53
N THR A 206 -2.87 -0.30 -19.96
CA THR A 206 -3.89 0.75 -20.05
C THR A 206 -4.11 1.45 -18.71
N PHE A 207 -3.24 1.19 -17.73
CA PHE A 207 -3.40 1.71 -16.38
C PHE A 207 -3.27 3.23 -16.37
N THR A 208 -4.23 3.89 -15.73
CA THR A 208 -4.20 5.31 -15.42
C THR A 208 -4.49 5.50 -13.95
N LEU A 209 -3.72 6.34 -13.26
CA LEU A 209 -3.97 6.63 -11.85
C LEU A 209 -5.40 7.18 -11.65
N PRO A 210 -6.23 6.52 -10.80
CA PRO A 210 -7.57 6.99 -10.52
C PRO A 210 -7.59 8.40 -9.90
N GLU A 211 -8.72 9.08 -10.07
CA GLU A 211 -8.80 10.50 -9.74
C GLU A 211 -8.76 10.76 -8.22
N ASP A 212 -9.29 9.84 -7.39
CA ASP A 212 -9.16 9.91 -5.93
C ASP A 212 -7.69 9.97 -5.50
N ASP A 213 -6.88 9.01 -5.98
CA ASP A 213 -5.46 8.92 -5.65
C ASP A 213 -4.70 10.16 -6.15
N LYS A 214 -5.01 10.62 -7.38
CA LYS A 214 -4.38 11.81 -7.97
C LYS A 214 -4.66 13.06 -7.15
N GLN A 215 -5.90 13.30 -6.73
CA GLN A 215 -6.24 14.48 -5.94
C GLN A 215 -5.57 14.45 -4.55
N ARG A 216 -5.55 13.27 -3.92
CA ARG A 216 -4.97 13.08 -2.59
C ARG A 216 -3.45 13.25 -2.61
N ILE A 217 -2.75 12.69 -3.59
CA ILE A 217 -1.29 12.88 -3.71
C ILE A 217 -0.92 14.31 -4.08
N GLN A 218 -1.71 14.97 -4.94
CA GLN A 218 -1.49 16.37 -5.30
C GLN A 218 -1.79 17.33 -4.14
N LYS A 219 -2.65 16.95 -3.20
CA LYS A 219 -2.83 17.71 -1.95
C LYS A 219 -1.58 17.68 -1.08
N LEU A 220 -0.79 16.60 -1.13
CA LEU A 220 0.46 16.47 -0.37
C LEU A 220 1.65 17.17 -1.03
N TYR A 221 1.79 17.03 -2.36
CA TYR A 221 2.99 17.42 -3.10
C TYR A 221 2.79 18.51 -4.15
N GLY A 222 1.54 18.92 -4.40
CA GLY A 222 1.18 19.80 -5.51
C GLY A 222 1.04 19.06 -6.84
N LYS A 223 0.60 19.79 -7.87
CA LYS A 223 0.50 19.27 -9.23
C LYS A 223 1.86 19.34 -9.92
N PHE A 224 2.14 18.39 -10.81
CA PHE A 224 3.23 18.55 -11.76
C PHE A 224 2.98 19.81 -12.61
N ILE A 225 3.92 20.74 -12.59
CA ILE A 225 3.92 21.94 -13.45
C ILE A 225 5.17 21.83 -14.31
N MET A 226 5.01 21.63 -15.62
CA MET A 226 6.12 21.82 -16.55
C MET A 226 6.59 23.26 -16.43
N ARG A 227 7.79 23.47 -15.90
CA ARG A 227 8.46 24.76 -15.96
C ARG A 227 9.09 24.87 -17.34
N PHE A 228 8.49 25.72 -18.18
CA PHE A 228 9.06 26.17 -19.45
C PHE A 228 10.29 27.05 -19.21
#